data_AF-A0A976L9W0-F1
#
_entry.id   AF-A0A976L9W0-F1
#
_cell.length_a   1.000
_cell.length_b   1.000
_cell.length_c   1.000
_cell.angle_alpha   90.00
_cell.angle_beta   90.00
_cell.angle_gamma   90.00
#
_symmetry.space_group_name_H-M   'P 1'
#
loop_
_entity.id
_entity.type
_entity.pdbx_description
1 polymer ?
#
loop_
_entity_poly.entity_id
_entity_poly.type
_entity_poly.pdbx_seq_one_letter_code
_entity_poly.pdbx_strand_id
1 'polypeptide(L)'
;MVRFRTTPLLLCAIGFSGLFLGCGLFFLSRHVTLPDQSTPRVGPLLTPSARPSHYVGSHACTACHAEIAAAYQSHSMAHSMSEIGDEIAIEDYSSETIIPDRERFYQIERNENFVTHHERMSDIDETILYDQSMPVRFVLGSGTRGRSYVIDHDGLLFQSPIGWYANGKRWDLSPGYRTNRTQRFERSIGDGCLYCHAGRVEHSDLIPKRYSSKVFLEAAIGCERCHGPGENHVHQMEILGEGETCLDSLIINPSDLEPSRREAVCNQCHLAGEGVIPKFGRGLFDFRPGDLLDDTVVVFVKDEKTRHDSGERAVSQVEQMRESRCYQASSHLMGCISCHDPHSRPQPDSIDLFYRNRCNTCHSENTCSLPETKRDESPAKGSCIHCHMPRQSATDIPHTATTNHRIPRLPSTQPNAMPNSMPTATASPLDYVPFDGAADRLSPRELDRARGIFLSTLSSMQADPRVAESAQSLLVPRGIDPNNPREVLDTLAGDVPSLVALASLFASNGQITAAVSCWLRALEFDPTNEECLSMLSSHMLRIGNLSQATLLAENLVAANPSIASFHAQQAIVLGTSGKWTEGIAAALCALELDPTMLSLRLWLVGAYEKTAQTEKAHSQRDISNRMRAAASR
;
A
#
# COMPACT_ATOMS: atom_id res chain seq x y z
N MET A 1 42.67 -28.30 -62.48
CA MET A 1 43.31 -28.07 -63.79
C MET A 1 43.21 -26.59 -64.09
N VAL A 2 44.36 -25.93 -64.22
CA VAL A 2 44.54 -24.50 -64.53
C VAL A 2 43.99 -24.20 -65.92
N ARG A 3 43.32 -23.06 -66.12
CA ARG A 3 43.66 -22.13 -67.22
C ARG A 3 42.99 -20.75 -67.10
N PHE A 4 43.85 -19.78 -66.86
CA PHE A 4 43.74 -18.36 -67.13
C PHE A 4 43.52 -18.03 -68.61
N ARG A 5 43.06 -16.80 -68.84
CA ARG A 5 43.43 -15.78 -69.87
C ARG A 5 42.18 -15.22 -70.56
N THR A 6 42.00 -13.93 -70.85
CA THR A 6 42.76 -12.67 -70.72
C THR A 6 41.81 -11.54 -71.17
N THR A 7 41.89 -10.40 -70.49
CA THR A 7 41.73 -8.97 -70.90
C THR A 7 41.80 -8.66 -72.42
N PRO A 8 41.32 -7.50 -72.95
CA PRO A 8 41.68 -6.16 -72.42
C PRO A 8 40.81 -4.88 -72.70
N LEU A 9 41.19 -3.81 -71.98
CA LEU A 9 41.32 -2.37 -72.35
C LEU A 9 40.10 -1.60 -72.93
N LEU A 10 39.86 -0.30 -72.71
CA LEU A 10 40.38 0.81 -71.87
C LEU A 10 39.47 2.04 -72.18
N LEU A 11 39.55 3.07 -71.33
CA LEU A 11 39.35 4.51 -71.57
C LEU A 11 38.20 5.25 -70.84
N CYS A 12 38.70 6.22 -70.06
CA CYS A 12 38.10 7.26 -69.26
C CYS A 12 37.19 8.24 -70.02
N ALA A 13 36.26 8.86 -69.29
CA ALA A 13 36.13 10.32 -69.26
C ALA A 13 35.37 10.78 -68.01
N ILE A 14 35.79 11.95 -67.51
CA ILE A 14 35.48 12.60 -66.24
C ILE A 14 34.29 13.55 -66.40
N GLY A 15 33.45 13.67 -65.37
CA GLY A 15 33.04 14.99 -64.86
C GLY A 15 31.56 15.40 -64.89
N PHE A 16 31.15 15.93 -63.72
CA PHE A 16 30.08 16.91 -63.44
C PHE A 16 28.66 16.45 -63.05
N SER A 17 28.45 16.50 -61.73
CA SER A 17 27.46 17.33 -61.00
C SER A 17 25.98 17.29 -61.40
N GLY A 18 25.15 16.77 -60.49
CA GLY A 18 23.71 16.99 -60.47
C GLY A 18 23.09 16.55 -59.14
N LEU A 19 22.88 17.50 -58.24
CA LEU A 19 22.19 17.36 -56.96
C LEU A 19 20.68 17.49 -57.22
N PHE A 20 19.85 16.49 -56.88
CA PHE A 20 18.43 16.71 -56.55
C PHE A 20 17.86 15.58 -55.68
N LEU A 21 17.03 16.01 -54.74
CA LEU A 21 16.49 15.35 -53.56
C LEU A 21 15.67 14.07 -53.85
N GLY A 22 15.86 13.07 -52.98
CA GLY A 22 14.90 11.99 -52.75
C GLY A 22 14.74 11.72 -51.26
N CYS A 23 13.70 12.28 -50.64
CA CYS A 23 13.26 11.97 -49.29
C CYS A 23 12.74 10.51 -49.24
N GLY A 24 13.52 9.60 -48.66
CA GLY A 24 13.08 8.27 -48.27
C GLY A 24 12.88 8.21 -46.75
N LEU A 25 11.63 8.27 -46.31
CA LEU A 25 11.22 7.98 -44.93
C LEU A 25 11.52 6.50 -44.62
N PHE A 26 12.59 6.23 -43.87
CA PHE A 26 12.80 4.93 -43.23
C PHE A 26 11.86 4.81 -42.02
N PHE A 27 10.72 4.14 -42.21
CA PHE A 27 9.96 3.58 -41.09
C PHE A 27 10.72 2.37 -40.53
N LEU A 28 11.51 2.59 -39.48
CA LEU A 28 12.01 1.52 -38.61
C LEU A 28 10.85 1.07 -37.72
N SER A 29 10.03 0.15 -38.24
CA SER A 29 9.15 -0.66 -37.40
C SER A 29 10.03 -1.50 -36.48
N ARG A 30 10.17 -1.08 -35.21
CA ARG A 30 10.64 -1.97 -34.14
C ARG A 30 9.58 -3.06 -33.98
N HIS A 31 9.76 -4.18 -34.70
CA HIS A 31 9.08 -5.41 -34.36
C HIS A 31 9.51 -5.81 -32.95
N VAL A 32 8.55 -5.81 -32.02
CA VAL A 32 8.66 -6.56 -30.77
C VAL A 32 8.79 -8.02 -31.19
N THR A 33 10.00 -8.56 -31.13
CA THR A 33 10.23 -10.00 -31.27
C THR A 33 9.54 -10.69 -30.11
N LEU A 34 8.52 -11.49 -30.43
CA LEU A 34 7.94 -12.45 -29.48
C LEU A 34 9.09 -13.34 -28.94
N PRO A 35 9.07 -13.68 -27.65
CA PRO A 35 10.12 -14.51 -27.06
C PRO A 35 10.22 -15.85 -27.80
N ASP A 36 11.46 -16.26 -28.05
CA ASP A 36 11.80 -17.53 -28.69
C ASP A 36 11.15 -18.71 -27.95
N GLN A 37 10.44 -19.56 -28.70
CA GLN A 37 9.79 -20.79 -28.20
C GLN A 37 10.81 -21.85 -27.73
N SER A 38 12.12 -21.60 -27.89
CA SER A 38 13.20 -22.43 -27.35
C SER A 38 13.52 -22.17 -25.87
N THR A 39 12.83 -21.24 -25.20
CA THR A 39 13.08 -20.93 -23.79
C THR A 39 12.79 -22.14 -22.88
N PRO A 40 13.74 -22.57 -22.02
CA PRO A 40 13.55 -23.72 -21.15
C PRO A 40 12.34 -23.51 -20.24
N ARG A 41 11.48 -24.53 -20.12
CA ARG A 41 10.34 -24.53 -19.18
C ARG A 41 10.83 -24.17 -17.79
N VAL A 42 10.31 -23.09 -17.23
CA VAL A 42 10.57 -22.75 -15.84
C VAL A 42 9.52 -23.46 -15.00
N GLY A 43 9.96 -24.33 -14.09
CA GLY A 43 9.09 -25.06 -13.17
C GLY A 43 8.35 -24.14 -12.18
N PRO A 44 7.41 -24.69 -11.39
CA PRO A 44 6.69 -23.93 -10.38
C PRO A 44 7.66 -23.34 -9.34
N LEU A 45 7.26 -22.20 -8.75
CA LEU A 45 7.99 -21.63 -7.62
C LEU A 45 7.86 -22.58 -6.43
N LEU A 46 8.96 -22.78 -5.71
CA LEU A 46 9.00 -23.63 -4.53
C LEU A 46 8.59 -22.81 -3.30
N THR A 47 7.74 -23.38 -2.46
CA THR A 47 7.39 -22.77 -1.17
C THR A 47 8.65 -22.70 -0.31
N PRO A 48 9.08 -21.50 0.12
CA PRO A 48 10.23 -21.38 0.99
C PRO A 48 9.92 -21.93 2.38
N SER A 49 10.96 -22.36 3.11
CA SER A 49 10.78 -22.77 4.51
C SER A 49 10.23 -21.62 5.35
N ALA A 50 9.30 -21.97 6.24
CA ALA A 50 8.80 -21.06 7.27
C ALA A 50 9.98 -20.60 8.15
N ARG A 51 9.99 -19.33 8.51
CA ARG A 51 10.98 -18.76 9.42
C ARG A 51 10.38 -18.76 10.82
N PRO A 52 11.04 -19.38 11.82
CA PRO A 52 10.58 -19.30 13.21
C PRO A 52 10.38 -17.83 13.62
N SER A 53 9.29 -17.56 14.32
CA SER A 53 8.88 -16.23 14.74
C SER A 53 8.65 -16.23 16.23
N HIS A 54 9.75 -16.09 16.96
CA HIS A 54 9.77 -16.09 18.42
C HIS A 54 10.05 -14.67 18.92
N TYR A 55 8.98 -13.90 19.05
CA TYR A 55 9.01 -12.49 19.43
C TYR A 55 8.57 -12.33 20.88
N VAL A 56 9.24 -11.45 21.62
CA VAL A 56 8.98 -11.21 23.05
C VAL A 56 8.46 -9.80 23.35
N GLY A 57 8.48 -8.90 22.37
CA GLY A 57 8.10 -7.50 22.50
C GLY A 57 9.14 -6.66 23.25
N SER A 58 9.13 -5.34 23.03
CA SER A 58 10.13 -4.44 23.62
C SER A 58 10.14 -4.40 25.15
N HIS A 59 9.04 -4.82 25.80
CA HIS A 59 9.01 -4.89 27.26
C HIS A 59 10.08 -5.84 27.81
N ALA A 60 10.31 -7.00 27.16
CA ALA A 60 11.36 -7.93 27.58
C ALA A 60 12.77 -7.30 27.51
N CYS A 61 12.98 -6.35 26.60
CA CYS A 61 14.26 -5.65 26.44
C CYS A 61 14.51 -4.62 27.54
N THR A 62 13.46 -4.05 28.15
CA THR A 62 13.58 -2.94 29.12
C THR A 62 14.31 -3.32 30.41
N ALA A 63 14.26 -4.58 30.82
CA ALA A 63 14.93 -5.05 32.04
C ALA A 63 16.45 -4.89 31.98
N CYS A 64 17.06 -5.19 30.82
CA CYS A 64 18.51 -5.11 30.61
C CYS A 64 18.94 -3.82 29.89
N HIS A 65 18.05 -3.21 29.08
CA HIS A 65 18.36 -2.04 28.24
C HIS A 65 17.52 -0.81 28.61
N ALA A 66 17.36 -0.55 29.91
CA ALA A 66 16.48 0.49 30.43
C ALA A 66 16.77 1.90 29.86
N GLU A 67 18.04 2.29 29.73
CA GLU A 67 18.43 3.61 29.21
C GLU A 67 18.05 3.79 27.73
N ILE A 68 18.31 2.77 26.90
CA ILE A 68 17.96 2.77 25.48
C ILE A 68 16.44 2.80 25.32
N ALA A 69 15.73 1.98 26.10
CA ALA A 69 14.27 1.95 26.04
C ALA A 69 13.65 3.29 26.46
N ALA A 70 14.18 3.92 27.52
CA ALA A 70 13.73 5.25 27.95
C ALA A 70 14.00 6.33 26.87
N ALA A 71 15.17 6.28 26.22
CA ALA A 71 15.45 7.17 25.09
C ALA A 71 14.48 6.92 23.92
N TYR A 72 14.21 5.65 23.60
CA TYR A 72 13.33 5.25 22.50
C TYR A 72 11.89 5.73 22.67
N GLN A 73 11.39 5.83 23.91
CA GLN A 73 10.08 6.40 24.18
C GLN A 73 9.96 7.87 23.76
N SER A 74 11.06 8.60 23.57
CA SER A 74 11.02 9.95 22.98
C SER A 74 10.87 9.94 21.44
N HIS A 75 11.11 8.79 20.80
CA HIS A 75 11.08 8.65 19.36
C HIS A 75 9.64 8.41 18.86
N SER A 76 9.28 9.02 17.73
CA SER A 76 7.92 8.91 17.18
C SER A 76 7.51 7.49 16.75
N MET A 77 8.49 6.62 16.51
CA MET A 77 8.24 5.21 16.16
C MET A 77 7.62 4.43 17.33
N ALA A 78 8.02 4.73 18.57
CA ALA A 78 7.45 4.14 19.78
C ALA A 78 5.97 4.50 20.01
N HIS A 79 5.44 5.46 19.24
CA HIS A 79 4.06 5.93 19.32
C HIS A 79 3.30 5.71 18.00
N SER A 80 3.84 4.91 17.07
CA SER A 80 3.27 4.75 15.72
C SER A 80 1.87 4.17 15.70
N MET A 81 1.45 3.51 16.80
CA MET A 81 0.13 2.96 17.00
C MET A 81 -0.09 2.65 18.50
N SER A 82 -1.33 2.74 18.98
CA SER A 82 -1.72 2.40 20.36
C SER A 82 -3.19 1.99 20.43
N GLU A 83 -3.61 1.41 21.55
CA GLU A 83 -5.03 1.34 21.91
C GLU A 83 -5.55 2.71 22.36
N ILE A 84 -6.86 2.94 22.19
CA ILE A 84 -7.53 4.09 22.78
C ILE A 84 -7.48 3.96 24.32
N GLY A 85 -7.02 5.01 24.99
CA GLY A 85 -6.74 5.06 26.42
C GLY A 85 -5.25 5.04 26.76
N ASP A 86 -4.44 4.38 25.93
CA ASP A 86 -2.98 4.26 26.14
C ASP A 86 -2.20 5.33 25.36
N GLU A 87 -2.85 6.11 24.50
CA GLU A 87 -2.20 7.13 23.69
C GLU A 87 -1.75 8.34 24.50
N ILE A 88 -0.67 8.99 24.05
CA ILE A 88 -0.42 10.38 24.44
C ILE A 88 -1.55 11.24 23.85
N ALA A 89 -2.36 11.86 24.71
CA ALA A 89 -3.47 12.72 24.30
C ALA A 89 -2.94 13.98 23.61
N ILE A 90 -3.32 14.17 22.35
CA ILE A 90 -2.98 15.37 21.55
C ILE A 90 -4.20 16.00 20.90
N GLU A 91 -5.31 15.27 20.90
CA GLU A 91 -6.60 15.63 20.37
C GLU A 91 -7.33 16.62 21.27
N ASP A 92 -8.08 17.53 20.66
CA ASP A 92 -8.97 18.46 21.36
C ASP A 92 -10.41 17.94 21.29
N TYR A 93 -10.96 17.58 22.44
CA TYR A 93 -12.36 17.17 22.62
C TYR A 93 -13.18 18.23 23.37
N SER A 94 -12.64 19.43 23.63
CA SER A 94 -13.27 20.44 24.48
C SER A 94 -14.49 21.11 23.86
N SER A 95 -14.62 21.06 22.53
CA SER A 95 -15.76 21.56 21.78
C SER A 95 -16.37 20.49 20.91
N GLU A 96 -17.70 20.49 20.82
CA GLU A 96 -18.40 19.70 19.82
C GLU A 96 -17.88 20.03 18.42
N THR A 97 -17.36 19.00 17.74
CA THR A 97 -16.77 19.16 16.41
C THR A 97 -17.67 18.51 15.37
N ILE A 98 -18.09 19.32 14.39
CA ILE A 98 -18.86 18.88 13.22
C ILE A 98 -17.97 19.03 11.98
N ILE A 99 -17.74 17.93 11.28
CA ILE A 99 -16.97 17.92 10.02
C ILE A 99 -17.96 17.77 8.86
N PRO A 100 -18.23 18.82 8.08
CA PRO A 100 -19.15 18.72 6.94
C PRO A 100 -18.51 18.06 5.70
N ASP A 101 -19.28 17.24 4.99
CA ASP A 101 -18.95 16.63 3.70
C ASP A 101 -20.20 16.50 2.81
N ARG A 102 -20.55 17.59 2.13
CA ARG A 102 -21.75 17.72 1.28
C ARG A 102 -23.03 17.39 2.07
N GLU A 103 -23.73 16.32 1.71
CA GLU A 103 -24.97 15.86 2.34
C GLU A 103 -24.76 15.16 3.70
N ARG A 104 -23.51 14.88 4.07
CA ARG A 104 -23.15 14.20 5.33
C ARG A 104 -22.38 15.12 6.26
N PHE A 105 -22.40 14.78 7.53
CA PHE A 105 -21.51 15.37 8.52
C PHE A 105 -21.05 14.33 9.52
N TYR A 106 -19.87 14.57 10.10
CA TYR A 106 -19.23 13.65 11.03
C TYR A 106 -19.04 14.31 12.38
N GLN A 107 -19.14 13.50 13.43
CA GLN A 107 -18.98 13.94 14.81
C GLN A 107 -18.20 12.90 15.61
N ILE A 108 -17.53 13.38 16.65
CA ILE A 108 -16.77 12.57 17.59
C ILE A 108 -17.45 12.66 18.95
N GLU A 109 -17.74 11.52 19.54
CA GLU A 109 -18.17 11.38 20.92
C GLU A 109 -17.03 10.73 21.72
N ARG A 110 -16.64 11.33 22.85
CA ARG A 110 -15.67 10.73 23.77
C ARG A 110 -16.30 10.57 25.15
N ASN A 111 -16.27 9.34 25.65
CA ASN A 111 -16.56 8.97 27.03
C ASN A 111 -15.24 8.57 27.72
N GLU A 112 -15.26 8.29 29.04
CA GLU A 112 -14.03 8.01 29.81
C GLU A 112 -13.16 6.89 29.20
N ASN A 113 -13.80 5.86 28.62
CA ASN A 113 -13.12 4.65 28.12
C ASN A 113 -13.26 4.42 26.61
N PHE A 114 -14.05 5.23 25.90
CA PHE A 114 -14.40 4.96 24.50
C PHE A 114 -14.46 6.23 23.68
N VAL A 115 -14.05 6.11 22.43
CA VAL A 115 -14.27 7.12 21.40
C VAL A 115 -15.18 6.51 20.33
N THR A 116 -16.26 7.20 20.01
CA THR A 116 -17.23 6.81 18.99
C THR A 116 -17.26 7.84 17.88
N HIS A 117 -17.14 7.36 16.64
CA HIS A 117 -17.17 8.19 15.45
C HIS A 117 -18.52 8.05 14.76
N HIS A 118 -19.15 9.17 14.44
CA HIS A 118 -20.45 9.24 13.80
C HIS A 118 -20.32 9.72 12.36
N GLU A 119 -21.06 9.09 11.46
CA GLU A 119 -21.43 9.65 10.17
C GLU A 119 -22.95 9.81 10.14
N ARG A 120 -23.43 11.04 9.89
CA ARG A 120 -24.84 11.38 9.85
C ARG A 120 -25.24 12.04 8.55
N MET A 121 -26.50 11.90 8.22
CA MET A 121 -27.15 12.61 7.12
C MET A 121 -28.50 13.15 7.60
N SER A 122 -28.81 14.38 7.25
CA SER A 122 -30.12 14.99 7.50
C SER A 122 -30.85 15.25 6.17
N ASP A 123 -32.16 15.44 6.24
CA ASP A 123 -32.96 15.86 5.09
C ASP A 123 -33.00 17.39 4.91
N ILE A 124 -33.88 17.84 4.02
CA ILE A 124 -34.14 19.24 3.70
C ILE A 124 -34.59 20.03 4.95
N ASP A 125 -35.28 19.39 5.89
CA ASP A 125 -35.87 19.98 7.09
C ASP A 125 -35.00 19.73 8.33
N GLU A 126 -33.72 19.39 8.13
CA GLU A 126 -32.74 19.11 9.18
C GLU A 126 -33.09 17.89 10.06
N THR A 127 -34.02 17.04 9.62
CA THR A 127 -34.33 15.79 10.30
C THR A 127 -33.26 14.75 9.99
N ILE A 128 -32.67 14.13 11.01
CA ILE A 128 -31.68 13.06 10.86
C ILE A 128 -32.31 11.86 10.13
N LEU A 129 -31.77 11.52 8.96
CA LEU A 129 -32.17 10.36 8.15
C LEU A 129 -31.48 9.08 8.62
N TYR A 130 -30.22 9.19 9.05
CA TYR A 130 -29.50 8.13 9.76
C TYR A 130 -28.38 8.72 10.62
N ASP A 131 -28.02 7.98 11.66
CA ASP A 131 -26.81 8.15 12.44
C ASP A 131 -26.09 6.81 12.51
N GLN A 132 -25.02 6.66 11.73
CA GLN A 132 -24.16 5.49 11.83
C GLN A 132 -23.00 5.82 12.75
N SER A 133 -22.87 5.05 13.82
CA SER A 133 -21.84 5.24 14.83
C SER A 133 -20.97 3.99 14.95
N MET A 134 -19.66 4.20 15.09
CA MET A 134 -18.69 3.12 15.25
C MET A 134 -17.72 3.45 16.38
N PRO A 135 -17.56 2.57 17.38
CA PRO A 135 -16.49 2.71 18.36
C PRO A 135 -15.15 2.47 17.66
N VAL A 136 -14.17 3.33 17.94
CA VAL A 136 -12.80 3.11 17.49
C VAL A 136 -11.99 2.48 18.63
N ARG A 137 -11.14 1.51 18.29
CA ARG A 137 -10.35 0.73 19.24
C ARG A 137 -8.88 1.15 19.26
N PHE A 138 -8.30 1.42 18.08
CA PHE A 138 -6.89 1.77 17.98
C PHE A 138 -6.66 3.14 17.34
N VAL A 139 -5.54 3.74 17.73
CA VAL A 139 -4.97 4.93 17.13
C VAL A 139 -3.84 4.51 16.20
N LEU A 140 -3.88 4.95 14.94
CA LEU A 140 -2.83 4.71 13.95
C LEU A 140 -2.12 6.03 13.62
N GLY A 141 -0.83 6.10 13.94
CA GLY A 141 0.04 7.24 13.70
C GLY A 141 0.58 7.88 14.99
N SER A 142 1.84 8.33 14.92
CA SER A 142 2.55 8.96 16.05
C SER A 142 2.00 10.29 16.53
N GLY A 143 1.04 10.88 15.83
CA GLY A 143 0.53 12.21 16.15
C GLY A 143 1.47 13.37 15.80
N THR A 144 2.69 13.09 15.31
CA THR A 144 3.62 14.15 14.86
C THR A 144 3.10 14.93 13.64
N ARG A 145 2.27 14.29 12.82
CA ARG A 145 1.60 14.88 11.64
C ARG A 145 0.08 14.80 11.79
N GLY A 146 -0.40 13.61 12.12
CA GLY A 146 -1.80 13.33 12.39
C GLY A 146 -1.99 11.89 12.86
N ARG A 147 -3.25 11.54 13.13
CA ARG A 147 -3.73 10.22 13.54
C ARG A 147 -4.96 9.84 12.72
N SER A 148 -5.01 8.56 12.34
CA SER A 148 -6.25 7.90 11.94
C SER A 148 -6.67 6.93 13.02
N TYR A 149 -7.92 6.49 12.96
CA TYR A 149 -8.50 5.61 13.98
C TYR A 149 -8.97 4.32 13.33
N VAL A 150 -8.90 3.23 14.08
CA VAL A 150 -9.17 1.88 13.60
C VAL A 150 -10.34 1.28 14.37
N ILE A 151 -11.31 0.78 13.63
CA ILE A 151 -12.44 -0.01 14.11
C ILE A 151 -12.03 -1.47 14.03
N ASP A 152 -12.40 -2.24 15.05
CA ASP A 152 -12.18 -3.69 15.11
C ASP A 152 -13.53 -4.40 15.14
N HIS A 153 -13.78 -5.22 14.14
CA HIS A 153 -14.95 -6.08 14.06
C HIS A 153 -14.50 -7.54 14.06
N ASP A 154 -14.28 -8.08 15.26
CA ASP A 154 -13.87 -9.46 15.49
C ASP A 154 -12.61 -9.87 14.69
N GLY A 155 -11.58 -9.03 14.72
CA GLY A 155 -10.31 -9.26 14.03
C GLY A 155 -10.31 -8.86 12.57
N LEU A 156 -11.38 -8.20 12.08
CA LEU A 156 -11.40 -7.47 10.81
C LEU A 156 -11.27 -5.98 11.12
N LEU A 157 -10.18 -5.37 10.66
CA LEU A 157 -9.87 -3.98 10.98
C LEU A 157 -10.30 -3.04 9.86
N PHE A 158 -10.84 -1.88 10.23
CA PHE A 158 -11.29 -0.86 9.29
C PHE A 158 -10.83 0.54 9.71
N GLN A 159 -10.47 1.37 8.74
CA GLN A 159 -10.14 2.76 8.98
C GLN A 159 -11.42 3.56 9.22
N SER A 160 -11.39 4.45 10.21
CA SER A 160 -12.44 5.43 10.41
C SER A 160 -12.31 6.59 9.40
N PRO A 161 -13.44 7.13 8.87
CA PRO A 161 -13.45 8.35 8.05
C PRO A 161 -12.89 9.58 8.72
N ILE A 162 -12.82 9.61 10.06
CA ILE A 162 -12.38 10.77 10.84
C ILE A 162 -10.92 10.59 11.24
N GLY A 163 -10.14 11.68 11.15
CA GLY A 163 -8.75 11.75 11.58
C GLY A 163 -8.43 13.06 12.30
N TRP A 164 -7.34 13.04 13.06
CA TRP A 164 -6.80 14.21 13.76
C TRP A 164 -5.56 14.73 13.03
N TYR A 165 -5.49 16.04 12.79
CA TYR A 165 -4.34 16.71 12.18
C TYR A 165 -3.67 17.59 13.23
N ALA A 166 -2.43 17.24 13.58
CA ALA A 166 -1.68 17.94 14.63
C ALA A 166 -1.31 19.36 14.20
N ASN A 167 -0.98 19.53 12.91
CA ASN A 167 -0.84 20.86 12.33
C ASN A 167 -2.23 21.50 12.15
N GLY A 168 -2.47 22.60 12.84
CA GLY A 168 -3.79 23.24 12.90
C GLY A 168 -4.72 22.68 13.97
N LYS A 169 -4.30 21.64 14.72
CA LYS A 169 -5.01 21.06 15.87
C LYS A 169 -6.50 20.87 15.61
N ARG A 170 -6.82 20.08 14.58
CA ARG A 170 -8.21 19.95 14.12
C ARG A 170 -8.55 18.53 13.71
N TRP A 171 -9.82 18.21 13.88
CA TRP A 171 -10.44 17.07 13.25
C TRP A 171 -10.76 17.39 11.78
N ASP A 172 -10.57 16.41 10.92
CA ASP A 172 -11.05 16.42 9.52
C ASP A 172 -11.17 14.97 9.03
N LEU A 173 -11.55 14.78 7.78
CA LEU A 173 -11.60 13.46 7.17
C LEU A 173 -10.21 12.87 7.02
N SER A 174 -10.09 11.57 7.32
CA SER A 174 -8.92 10.75 7.06
C SER A 174 -8.51 10.84 5.59
N PRO A 175 -7.20 10.71 5.27
CA PRO A 175 -6.71 10.82 3.90
C PRO A 175 -7.44 9.89 2.92
N GLY A 176 -7.89 10.42 1.79
CA GLY A 176 -8.60 9.68 0.72
C GLY A 176 -10.13 9.62 0.85
N TYR A 177 -10.72 9.99 1.99
CA TYR A 177 -12.18 9.92 2.18
C TYR A 177 -12.98 10.96 1.39
N ARG A 178 -12.36 12.11 1.09
CA ARG A 178 -12.98 13.13 0.23
C ARG A 178 -13.07 12.69 -1.23
N THR A 179 -12.12 11.89 -1.70
CA THR A 179 -12.08 11.40 -3.09
C THR A 179 -12.80 10.06 -3.24
N ASN A 180 -12.76 9.20 -2.23
CA ASN A 180 -13.45 7.91 -2.21
C ASN A 180 -14.54 7.85 -1.13
N ARG A 181 -15.70 8.45 -1.44
CA ARG A 181 -16.81 8.67 -0.49
C ARG A 181 -17.63 7.41 -0.17
N THR A 182 -17.43 6.31 -0.92
CA THR A 182 -18.21 5.08 -0.78
C THR A 182 -17.67 4.13 0.27
N GLN A 183 -16.42 4.29 0.72
CA GLN A 183 -15.81 3.35 1.67
C GLN A 183 -16.31 3.51 3.11
N ARG A 184 -16.72 4.71 3.54
CA ARG A 184 -17.34 4.96 4.87
C ARG A 184 -16.59 4.21 5.99
N PHE A 185 -17.26 3.43 6.83
CA PHE A 185 -16.63 2.61 7.88
C PHE A 185 -16.11 1.23 7.41
N GLU A 186 -16.12 0.97 6.10
CA GLU A 186 -15.76 -0.33 5.49
C GLU A 186 -14.38 -0.32 4.80
N ARG A 187 -13.57 0.73 4.98
CA ARG A 187 -12.22 0.78 4.42
C ARG A 187 -11.30 -0.16 5.20
N SER A 188 -11.04 -1.35 4.67
CA SER A 188 -10.23 -2.35 5.36
C SER A 188 -8.79 -1.88 5.66
N ILE A 189 -8.30 -2.26 6.82
CA ILE A 189 -6.91 -2.17 7.25
C ILE A 189 -6.38 -3.59 7.35
N GLY A 190 -5.35 -3.89 6.57
CA GLY A 190 -4.64 -5.16 6.62
C GLY A 190 -3.14 -4.97 6.81
N ASP A 191 -2.38 -6.02 6.53
CA ASP A 191 -0.93 -6.03 6.69
C ASP A 191 -0.24 -4.91 5.91
N GLY A 192 -0.79 -4.46 4.78
CA GLY A 192 -0.24 -3.33 4.00
C GLY A 192 -0.15 -2.02 4.79
N CYS A 193 -1.03 -1.80 5.78
CA CYS A 193 -0.94 -0.67 6.69
C CYS A 193 -0.18 -1.05 7.97
N LEU A 194 -0.51 -2.20 8.57
CA LEU A 194 0.05 -2.59 9.86
C LEU A 194 1.54 -2.92 9.79
N TYR A 195 2.06 -3.36 8.65
CA TYR A 195 3.48 -3.65 8.48
C TYR A 195 4.40 -2.47 8.79
N CYS A 196 3.94 -1.25 8.45
CA CYS A 196 4.69 -0.02 8.68
C CYS A 196 4.35 0.67 9.99
N HIS A 197 3.21 0.33 10.61
CA HIS A 197 2.65 1.04 11.76
C HIS A 197 2.71 0.24 13.06
N ALA A 198 2.73 -1.09 12.99
CA ALA A 198 2.69 -1.99 14.13
C ALA A 198 4.00 -2.74 14.36
N GLY A 199 4.31 -3.00 15.63
CA GLY A 199 5.47 -3.77 16.05
C GLY A 199 5.30 -5.26 15.80
N ARG A 200 4.13 -5.80 16.15
CA ARG A 200 3.80 -7.20 15.84
C ARG A 200 2.30 -7.42 15.85
N VAL A 201 1.81 -7.97 14.75
CA VAL A 201 0.43 -8.44 14.59
C VAL A 201 0.35 -9.94 14.85
N GLU A 202 -0.76 -10.37 15.39
CA GLU A 202 -1.11 -11.78 15.57
C GLU A 202 -2.32 -12.11 14.68
N HIS A 203 -2.14 -13.05 13.75
CA HIS A 203 -3.20 -13.54 12.88
C HIS A 203 -3.96 -14.70 13.56
N SER A 204 -5.20 -14.94 13.14
CA SER A 204 -5.98 -16.07 13.60
C SER A 204 -5.51 -17.37 12.93
N ASP A 205 -5.17 -18.39 13.73
CA ASP A 205 -4.85 -19.73 13.22
C ASP A 205 -6.08 -20.45 12.62
N LEU A 206 -7.29 -20.04 13.02
CA LEU A 206 -8.53 -20.73 12.68
C LEU A 206 -9.26 -20.11 11.48
N ILE A 207 -9.13 -18.79 11.31
CA ILE A 207 -9.89 -18.04 10.31
C ILE A 207 -8.89 -17.24 9.44
N PRO A 208 -8.65 -17.65 8.18
CA PRO A 208 -7.76 -16.93 7.29
C PRO A 208 -8.12 -15.44 7.17
N LYS A 209 -7.09 -14.60 7.02
CA LYS A 209 -7.21 -13.13 6.85
C LYS A 209 -7.84 -12.36 8.03
N ARG A 210 -8.16 -13.02 9.15
CA ARG A 210 -8.52 -12.34 10.40
C ARG A 210 -7.33 -12.24 11.33
N TYR A 211 -7.30 -11.16 12.10
CA TYR A 211 -6.42 -11.05 13.25
C TYR A 211 -6.97 -11.83 14.44
N SER A 212 -6.08 -12.18 15.37
CA SER A 212 -6.48 -12.81 16.64
C SER A 212 -7.24 -11.81 17.53
N SER A 213 -7.91 -12.30 18.57
CA SER A 213 -8.60 -11.42 19.55
C SER A 213 -7.64 -10.43 20.24
N LYS A 214 -6.37 -10.81 20.39
CA LYS A 214 -5.26 -9.93 20.75
C LYS A 214 -4.49 -9.58 19.48
N VAL A 215 -5.03 -8.63 18.73
CA VAL A 215 -4.53 -8.22 17.40
C VAL A 215 -3.03 -7.90 17.43
N PHE A 216 -2.56 -7.23 18.49
CA PHE A 216 -1.17 -6.81 18.61
C PHE A 216 -0.47 -7.48 19.81
N LEU A 217 0.64 -8.16 19.55
CA LEU A 217 1.61 -8.44 20.60
C LEU A 217 2.34 -7.16 20.98
N GLU A 218 2.64 -6.31 19.99
CA GLU A 218 3.24 -5.01 20.17
C GLU A 218 2.59 -3.99 19.23
N ALA A 219 1.87 -3.03 19.81
CA ALA A 219 1.05 -2.08 19.05
C ALA A 219 1.90 -1.13 18.20
N ALA A 220 2.89 -0.45 18.79
CA ALA A 220 3.79 0.47 18.07
C ALA A 220 5.03 -0.24 17.50
N ILE A 221 5.77 0.41 16.61
CA ILE A 221 7.08 -0.10 16.16
C ILE A 221 8.01 -0.23 17.37
N GLY A 222 8.43 -1.45 17.66
CA GLY A 222 9.34 -1.77 18.77
C GLY A 222 10.72 -2.27 18.33
N CYS A 223 11.51 -2.67 19.31
CA CYS A 223 12.91 -3.09 19.15
C CYS A 223 13.07 -4.17 18.08
N GLU A 224 12.21 -5.19 18.09
CA GLU A 224 12.35 -6.38 17.24
C GLU A 224 12.06 -6.11 15.75
N ARG A 225 11.42 -4.97 15.40
CA ARG A 225 11.26 -4.54 14.00
C ARG A 225 12.59 -4.15 13.35
N CYS A 226 13.54 -3.67 14.16
CA CYS A 226 14.87 -3.24 13.73
C CYS A 226 15.98 -4.25 14.07
N HIS A 227 15.79 -5.01 15.15
CA HIS A 227 16.80 -5.91 15.69
C HIS A 227 16.53 -7.39 15.40
N GLY A 228 15.31 -7.78 15.02
CA GLY A 228 14.94 -9.18 14.83
C GLY A 228 14.33 -9.82 16.08
N PRO A 229 13.91 -11.10 16.01
CA PRO A 229 13.23 -11.81 17.09
C PRO A 229 14.17 -12.07 18.29
N GLY A 230 13.72 -11.72 19.49
CA GLY A 230 14.53 -11.69 20.71
C GLY A 230 14.37 -12.87 21.66
N GLU A 231 13.48 -13.83 21.44
CA GLU A 231 13.25 -14.92 22.40
C GLU A 231 14.52 -15.70 22.76
N ASN A 232 15.27 -16.16 21.76
CA ASN A 232 16.54 -16.88 21.99
C ASN A 232 17.56 -16.02 22.75
N HIS A 233 17.58 -14.72 22.45
CA HIS A 233 18.48 -13.78 23.10
C HIS A 233 18.13 -13.65 24.59
N VAL A 234 16.87 -13.36 24.90
CA VAL A 234 16.39 -13.22 26.28
C VAL A 234 16.63 -14.52 27.05
N HIS A 235 16.26 -15.66 26.49
CA HIS A 235 16.46 -16.96 27.13
C HIS A 235 17.94 -17.27 27.40
N GLN A 236 18.83 -16.98 26.45
CA GLN A 236 20.27 -17.21 26.67
C GLN A 236 20.82 -16.27 27.75
N MET A 237 20.39 -15.01 27.78
CA MET A 237 20.85 -14.06 28.79
C MET A 237 20.32 -14.37 30.19
N GLU A 238 19.12 -14.94 30.32
CA GLU A 238 18.59 -15.48 31.59
C GLU A 238 19.48 -16.58 32.16
N ILE A 239 20.14 -17.38 31.29
CA ILE A 239 21.05 -18.45 31.68
C ILE A 239 22.46 -17.92 31.99
N LEU A 240 22.99 -17.04 31.14
CA LEU A 240 24.38 -16.57 31.22
C LEU A 240 24.59 -15.46 32.27
N GLY A 241 23.60 -14.59 32.48
CA GLY A 241 23.71 -13.39 33.33
C GLY A 241 24.29 -12.18 32.60
N GLU A 242 24.32 -11.03 33.29
CA GLU A 242 24.77 -9.74 32.74
C GLU A 242 26.25 -9.75 32.34
N GLY A 243 26.57 -9.16 31.18
CA GLY A 243 27.95 -8.95 30.71
C GLY A 243 28.54 -10.08 29.84
N GLU A 244 27.82 -11.19 29.68
CA GLU A 244 28.20 -12.30 28.81
C GLU A 244 27.76 -12.07 27.36
N THR A 245 28.49 -12.67 26.41
CA THR A 245 28.20 -12.54 24.97
C THR A 245 27.29 -13.66 24.48
N CYS A 246 26.18 -13.26 23.86
CA CYS A 246 25.22 -14.14 23.21
C CYS A 246 25.83 -14.67 21.89
N LEU A 247 26.15 -15.97 21.83
CA LEU A 247 26.87 -16.59 20.70
C LEU A 247 25.97 -16.91 19.50
N ASP A 248 24.66 -16.98 19.68
CA ASP A 248 23.69 -17.40 18.66
C ASP A 248 22.38 -16.59 18.75
N SER A 249 22.52 -15.26 18.65
CA SER A 249 21.38 -14.35 18.65
C SER A 249 20.90 -14.02 17.25
N LEU A 250 19.58 -14.08 17.03
CA LEU A 250 18.95 -13.44 15.88
C LEU A 250 18.81 -11.91 16.07
N ILE A 251 19.26 -11.36 17.21
CA ILE A 251 19.38 -9.92 17.44
C ILE A 251 20.57 -9.38 16.66
N ILE A 252 20.28 -8.50 15.71
CA ILE A 252 21.28 -7.82 14.89
C ILE A 252 21.49 -6.38 15.34
N ASN A 253 22.67 -5.84 15.09
CA ASN A 253 22.91 -4.40 15.15
C ASN A 253 23.00 -3.84 13.73
N PRO A 254 22.08 -2.96 13.29
CA PRO A 254 22.11 -2.41 11.93
C PRO A 254 23.42 -1.70 11.55
N SER A 255 24.20 -1.16 12.51
CA SER A 255 25.48 -0.53 12.19
C SER A 255 26.53 -1.50 11.64
N ASP A 256 26.39 -2.78 11.95
CA ASP A 256 27.37 -3.82 11.64
C ASP A 256 27.04 -4.53 10.31
N LEU A 257 25.91 -4.15 9.69
CA LEU A 257 25.46 -4.70 8.42
C LEU A 257 26.09 -3.99 7.21
N GLU A 258 26.28 -4.76 6.13
CA GLU A 258 26.55 -4.21 4.80
C GLU A 258 25.47 -3.19 4.39
N PRO A 259 25.83 -2.11 3.66
CA PRO A 259 24.94 -0.97 3.42
C PRO A 259 23.54 -1.33 2.93
N SER A 260 23.37 -2.19 1.92
CA SER A 260 22.03 -2.55 1.42
C SER A 260 21.17 -3.28 2.48
N ARG A 261 21.78 -4.15 3.30
CA ARG A 261 21.07 -4.87 4.38
C ARG A 261 20.72 -3.94 5.54
N ARG A 262 21.63 -3.01 5.88
CA ARG A 262 21.36 -1.95 6.85
C ARG A 262 20.19 -1.07 6.41
N GLU A 263 20.21 -0.56 5.18
CA GLU A 263 19.15 0.32 4.70
C GLU A 263 17.82 -0.44 4.54
N ALA A 264 17.84 -1.74 4.23
CA ALA A 264 16.62 -2.56 4.16
C ALA A 264 15.80 -2.51 5.46
N VAL A 265 16.46 -2.41 6.63
CA VAL A 265 15.79 -2.26 7.94
C VAL A 265 14.93 -0.99 7.99
N CYS A 266 15.36 0.10 7.37
CA CYS A 266 14.59 1.35 7.28
C CYS A 266 13.57 1.30 6.14
N ASN A 267 13.99 0.75 4.99
CA ASN A 267 13.22 0.72 3.75
C ASN A 267 11.95 -0.12 3.89
N GLN A 268 11.90 -1.08 4.80
CA GLN A 268 10.68 -1.86 5.05
C GLN A 268 9.45 -0.98 5.35
N CYS A 269 9.65 0.22 5.92
CA CYS A 269 8.57 1.18 6.18
C CYS A 269 8.72 2.49 5.38
N HIS A 270 9.96 2.96 5.18
CA HIS A 270 10.23 4.27 4.58
C HIS A 270 10.34 4.26 3.04
N LEU A 271 10.13 3.10 2.42
CA LEU A 271 10.01 2.95 0.96
C LEU A 271 8.60 2.45 0.61
N ALA A 272 7.69 3.39 0.34
CA ALA A 272 6.35 3.04 -0.11
C ALA A 272 6.35 2.42 -1.51
N GLY A 273 7.26 2.87 -2.38
CA GLY A 273 7.30 2.46 -3.79
C GLY A 273 6.02 2.82 -4.55
N GLU A 274 5.86 2.27 -5.74
CA GLU A 274 4.64 2.34 -6.57
C GLU A 274 3.83 1.04 -6.44
N GLY A 275 4.49 -0.05 -6.03
CA GLY A 275 3.86 -1.32 -5.67
C GLY A 275 4.82 -2.19 -4.87
N VAL A 276 4.30 -2.89 -3.87
CA VAL A 276 5.04 -3.81 -2.99
C VAL A 276 4.41 -5.18 -3.13
N ILE A 277 5.13 -6.12 -3.74
CA ILE A 277 4.62 -7.47 -4.02
C ILE A 277 5.40 -8.48 -3.18
N PRO A 278 4.77 -9.15 -2.20
CA PRO A 278 5.40 -10.26 -1.49
C PRO A 278 5.83 -11.35 -2.47
N LYS A 279 7.01 -11.91 -2.23
CA LYS A 279 7.50 -13.06 -2.99
C LYS A 279 6.61 -14.27 -2.79
N PHE A 280 6.65 -15.19 -3.73
CA PHE A 280 5.87 -16.42 -3.61
C PHE A 280 6.14 -17.13 -2.27
N GLY A 281 5.07 -17.45 -1.54
CA GLY A 281 5.13 -18.09 -0.22
C GLY A 281 5.68 -17.22 0.90
N ARG A 282 5.76 -15.89 0.74
CA ARG A 282 6.15 -14.93 1.78
C ARG A 282 5.01 -13.96 2.11
N GLY A 283 4.90 -13.58 3.37
CA GLY A 283 4.11 -12.45 3.85
C GLY A 283 4.97 -11.20 4.08
N LEU A 284 4.34 -10.03 4.29
CA LEU A 284 5.07 -8.79 4.59
C LEU A 284 5.92 -8.93 5.87
N PHE A 285 5.36 -9.53 6.92
CA PHE A 285 6.03 -9.73 8.21
C PHE A 285 7.10 -10.84 8.23
N ASP A 286 7.45 -11.44 7.08
CA ASP A 286 8.55 -12.42 6.97
C ASP A 286 9.94 -11.80 6.84
N PHE A 287 10.01 -10.49 6.56
CA PHE A 287 11.27 -9.74 6.54
C PHE A 287 11.96 -9.86 7.90
N ARG A 288 13.27 -10.09 7.89
CA ARG A 288 14.11 -10.09 9.08
C ARG A 288 15.20 -9.03 8.92
N PRO A 289 15.45 -8.20 9.93
CA PRO A 289 16.58 -7.29 9.89
C PRO A 289 17.88 -8.06 9.63
N GLY A 290 18.67 -7.60 8.67
CA GLY A 290 19.80 -8.34 8.10
C GLY A 290 19.51 -8.96 6.73
N ASP A 291 18.25 -9.13 6.32
CA ASP A 291 17.88 -9.50 4.95
C ASP A 291 18.08 -8.35 3.95
N LEU A 292 18.09 -8.67 2.66
CA LEU A 292 17.74 -7.71 1.61
C LEU A 292 16.21 -7.64 1.50
N LEU A 293 15.69 -6.48 1.05
CA LEU A 293 14.24 -6.31 0.94
C LEU A 293 13.61 -7.33 -0.03
N ASP A 294 14.29 -7.63 -1.13
CA ASP A 294 13.93 -8.64 -2.14
C ASP A 294 14.20 -10.09 -1.72
N ASP A 295 14.62 -10.33 -0.48
CA ASP A 295 14.48 -11.66 0.13
C ASP A 295 13.01 -11.97 0.44
N THR A 296 12.19 -10.93 0.71
CA THR A 296 10.77 -11.05 1.11
C THR A 296 9.79 -10.38 0.16
N VAL A 297 10.08 -9.15 -0.31
CA VAL A 297 9.15 -8.35 -1.14
C VAL A 297 9.86 -7.71 -2.33
N VAL A 298 9.20 -7.68 -3.47
CA VAL A 298 9.66 -6.92 -4.65
C VAL A 298 8.97 -5.55 -4.63
N VAL A 299 9.75 -4.50 -4.41
CA VAL A 299 9.25 -3.11 -4.47
C VAL A 299 9.53 -2.53 -5.84
N PHE A 300 8.49 -2.07 -6.52
CA PHE A 300 8.60 -1.34 -7.78
C PHE A 300 8.68 0.16 -7.49
N VAL A 301 9.63 0.84 -8.13
CA VAL A 301 9.77 2.31 -8.10
C VAL A 301 9.79 2.85 -9.52
N LYS A 302 9.50 4.13 -9.71
CA LYS A 302 9.73 4.79 -11.01
C LYS A 302 11.22 4.84 -11.32
N ASP A 303 11.58 4.52 -12.56
CA ASP A 303 12.95 4.63 -13.07
C ASP A 303 13.42 6.09 -12.92
N GLU A 304 14.61 6.28 -12.36
CA GLU A 304 15.22 7.60 -12.16
C GLU A 304 15.30 8.42 -13.46
N LYS A 305 15.37 7.76 -14.63
CA LYS A 305 15.40 8.41 -15.96
C LYS A 305 14.05 8.97 -16.39
N THR A 306 12.95 8.38 -15.93
CA THR A 306 11.57 8.75 -16.30
C THR A 306 10.84 9.47 -15.17
N ARG A 307 11.42 9.48 -13.97
CA ARG A 307 10.90 10.17 -12.80
C ARG A 307 11.01 11.69 -12.98
N HIS A 308 9.93 12.29 -13.46
CA HIS A 308 9.72 13.73 -13.40
C HIS A 308 9.31 14.16 -11.99
N ASP A 309 9.69 15.38 -11.60
CA ASP A 309 9.42 15.98 -10.29
C ASP A 309 7.91 16.17 -10.10
N SER A 310 7.23 15.10 -9.67
CA SER A 310 5.76 15.02 -9.54
C SER A 310 5.27 15.48 -8.16
N GLY A 311 6.14 16.20 -7.44
CA GLY A 311 5.96 16.58 -6.05
C GLY A 311 6.31 15.44 -5.08
N GLU A 312 6.66 15.81 -3.85
CA GLU A 312 7.18 14.87 -2.86
C GLU A 312 6.04 14.18 -2.09
N ARG A 313 6.11 12.86 -1.97
CA ARG A 313 5.15 12.05 -1.18
C ARG A 313 5.51 12.07 0.30
N ALA A 314 4.53 11.82 1.17
CA ALA A 314 4.73 11.75 2.61
C ALA A 314 5.79 10.69 3.02
N VAL A 315 5.87 9.60 2.25
CA VAL A 315 6.88 8.54 2.34
C VAL A 315 7.61 8.42 1.00
N SER A 316 8.72 9.13 0.87
CA SER A 316 9.60 9.11 -0.31
C SER A 316 11.07 9.43 0.03
N GLN A 317 11.41 9.35 1.33
CA GLN A 317 12.72 9.76 1.85
C GLN A 317 13.83 8.90 1.26
N VAL A 318 13.57 7.61 1.03
CA VAL A 318 14.54 6.65 0.48
C VAL A 318 14.88 6.99 -0.97
N GLU A 319 13.88 7.20 -1.82
CA GLU A 319 14.12 7.59 -3.21
C GLU A 319 14.83 8.95 -3.30
N GLN A 320 14.41 9.93 -2.48
CA GLN A 320 15.06 11.23 -2.41
C GLN A 320 16.53 11.13 -1.95
N MET A 321 16.81 10.32 -0.92
CA MET A 321 18.16 10.11 -0.41
C MET A 321 19.07 9.47 -1.47
N ARG A 322 18.56 8.48 -2.21
CA ARG A 322 19.32 7.83 -3.30
C ARG A 322 19.66 8.79 -4.44
N GLU A 323 18.80 9.76 -4.73
CA GLU A 323 19.12 10.81 -5.70
C GLU A 323 20.11 11.87 -5.20
N SER A 324 20.31 11.96 -3.87
CA SER A 324 21.21 12.95 -3.30
C SER A 324 22.66 12.74 -3.77
N ARG A 325 23.36 13.85 -4.03
CA ARG A 325 24.79 13.80 -4.38
C ARG A 325 25.63 13.20 -3.25
N CYS A 326 25.22 13.41 -2.01
CA CYS A 326 25.88 12.86 -0.83
C CYS A 326 25.87 11.33 -0.86
N TYR A 327 24.72 10.70 -1.11
CA TYR A 327 24.60 9.25 -1.21
C TYR A 327 25.42 8.69 -2.38
N GLN A 328 25.25 9.26 -3.57
CA GLN A 328 25.94 8.82 -4.79
C GLN A 328 27.47 8.96 -4.67
N ALA A 329 27.96 10.09 -4.16
CA ALA A 329 29.40 10.34 -4.00
C ALA A 329 30.04 9.49 -2.88
N SER A 330 29.25 9.04 -1.91
CA SER A 330 29.73 8.13 -0.85
C SER A 330 29.88 6.67 -1.31
N SER A 331 29.68 6.38 -2.60
CA SER A 331 29.57 5.01 -3.11
C SER A 331 28.55 4.17 -2.32
N HIS A 332 27.44 4.81 -1.94
CA HIS A 332 26.33 4.23 -1.17
C HIS A 332 26.69 3.80 0.26
N LEU A 333 27.84 4.24 0.80
CA LEU A 333 28.23 3.95 2.18
C LEU A 333 27.43 4.79 3.19
N MET A 334 27.01 6.00 2.80
CA MET A 334 26.13 6.85 3.62
C MET A 334 24.71 6.26 3.66
N GLY A 335 24.10 6.25 4.84
CA GLY A 335 22.80 5.64 5.11
C GLY A 335 21.91 6.47 6.03
N CYS A 336 20.72 5.97 6.34
CA CYS A 336 19.78 6.61 7.26
C CYS A 336 20.45 6.96 8.60
N ILE A 337 21.19 6.01 9.16
CA ILE A 337 21.86 6.16 10.47
C ILE A 337 23.14 7.00 10.42
N SER A 338 23.58 7.45 9.24
CA SER A 338 24.65 8.45 9.14
C SER A 338 24.19 9.81 9.68
N CYS A 339 22.88 10.09 9.59
CA CYS A 339 22.27 11.35 10.01
C CYS A 339 21.31 11.20 11.19
N HIS A 340 20.62 10.06 11.30
CA HIS A 340 19.60 9.82 12.32
C HIS A 340 20.09 8.87 13.41
N ASP A 341 19.66 9.15 14.65
CA ASP A 341 19.69 8.17 15.73
C ASP A 341 18.31 7.46 15.76
N PRO A 342 18.24 6.13 15.57
CA PRO A 342 16.98 5.41 15.59
C PRO A 342 16.38 5.29 17.01
N HIS A 343 17.19 5.52 18.05
CA HIS A 343 16.77 5.38 19.45
C HIS A 343 16.34 6.70 20.09
N SER A 344 16.66 7.85 19.51
CA SER A 344 16.37 9.14 20.16
C SER A 344 16.04 10.22 19.15
N ARG A 345 15.34 11.26 19.63
CA ARG A 345 15.16 12.49 18.87
C ARG A 345 15.96 13.63 19.49
N PRO A 346 16.66 14.44 18.68
CA PRO A 346 17.25 15.67 19.19
C PRO A 346 16.15 16.57 19.76
N GLN A 347 16.46 17.21 20.90
CA GLN A 347 15.54 18.14 21.56
C GLN A 347 15.24 19.33 20.63
N PRO A 348 14.02 19.90 20.64
CA PRO A 348 13.60 20.93 19.70
C PRO A 348 14.55 22.13 19.58
N ASP A 349 15.19 22.54 20.67
CA ASP A 349 16.17 23.62 20.76
C ASP A 349 17.57 23.27 20.24
N SER A 350 17.86 21.98 20.07
CA SER A 350 19.15 21.46 19.62
C SER A 350 19.15 20.87 18.19
N ILE A 351 17.97 20.76 17.55
CA ILE A 351 17.80 20.16 16.21
C ILE A 351 18.78 20.74 15.19
N ASP A 352 18.88 22.06 15.11
CA ASP A 352 19.72 22.72 14.10
C ASP A 352 21.20 22.43 14.30
N LEU A 353 21.68 22.45 15.55
CA LEU A 353 23.07 22.14 15.88
C LEU A 353 23.37 20.65 15.64
N PHE A 354 22.45 19.76 16.03
CA PHE A 354 22.59 18.33 15.83
C PHE A 354 22.82 18.00 14.34
N TYR A 355 21.94 18.46 13.45
CA TYR A 355 22.08 18.17 12.03
C TYR A 355 23.22 18.94 11.37
N ARG A 356 23.54 20.17 11.82
CA ARG A 356 24.74 20.89 11.37
C ARG A 356 26.01 20.08 11.64
N ASN A 357 26.12 19.48 12.82
CA ASN A 357 27.27 18.64 13.15
C ASN A 357 27.35 17.39 12.28
N ARG A 358 26.22 16.77 11.92
CA ARG A 358 26.17 15.67 10.94
C ARG A 358 26.63 16.12 9.55
N CYS A 359 26.21 17.28 9.06
CA CYS A 359 26.72 17.82 7.80
C CYS A 359 28.24 18.05 7.86
N ASN A 360 28.74 18.57 8.97
CA ASN A 360 30.14 18.91 9.15
C ASN A 360 31.09 17.71 9.27
N THR A 361 30.59 16.48 9.44
CA THR A 361 31.47 15.29 9.38
C THR A 361 32.10 15.12 8.00
N CYS A 362 31.43 15.59 6.95
CA CYS A 362 31.93 15.55 5.57
C CYS A 362 32.23 16.96 5.01
N HIS A 363 31.60 18.01 5.56
CA HIS A 363 31.69 19.39 5.06
C HIS A 363 32.48 20.34 5.99
N SER A 364 33.42 19.83 6.78
CA SER A 364 34.26 20.64 7.69
C SER A 364 35.17 21.64 6.95
N GLU A 365 35.74 21.25 5.81
CA GLU A 365 36.67 22.07 5.02
C GLU A 365 35.98 22.83 3.89
N ASN A 366 34.95 22.23 3.27
CA ASN A 366 34.18 22.79 2.17
C ASN A 366 32.87 23.41 2.69
N THR A 367 33.01 24.52 3.43
CA THR A 367 31.87 25.20 4.07
C THR A 367 31.03 26.01 3.07
N CYS A 368 29.79 26.32 3.47
CA CYS A 368 28.87 27.13 2.66
C CYS A 368 29.49 28.50 2.31
N SER A 369 29.56 28.80 1.01
CA SER A 369 30.16 30.04 0.48
C SER A 369 29.30 31.30 0.65
N LEU A 370 28.10 31.18 1.23
CA LEU A 370 27.30 32.34 1.57
C LEU A 370 28.00 33.14 2.69
N PRO A 371 27.96 34.49 2.64
CA PRO A 371 28.47 35.32 3.73
C PRO A 371 27.88 34.89 5.07
N GLU A 372 28.67 34.93 6.14
CA GLU A 372 28.22 34.55 7.49
C GLU A 372 26.96 35.29 7.92
N THR A 373 26.89 36.59 7.64
CA THR A 373 25.69 37.41 7.86
C THR A 373 24.43 36.83 7.21
N LYS A 374 24.54 36.24 6.01
CA LYS A 374 23.43 35.59 5.30
C LYS A 374 23.09 34.21 5.85
N ARG A 375 24.08 33.49 6.38
CA ARG A 375 23.86 32.17 7.00
C ARG A 375 23.16 32.31 8.35
N ASP A 376 23.43 33.39 9.08
CA ASP A 376 22.88 33.65 10.42
C ASP A 376 21.56 34.44 10.39
N GLU A 377 21.12 34.90 9.22
CA GLU A 377 19.81 35.50 9.04
C GLU A 377 18.67 34.52 9.38
N SER A 378 17.57 35.06 9.93
CA SER A 378 16.35 34.29 10.20
C SER A 378 15.69 33.86 8.87
N PRO A 379 15.15 32.64 8.76
CA PRO A 379 14.98 31.64 9.82
C PRO A 379 16.17 30.68 10.01
N ALA A 380 17.19 30.74 9.16
CA ALA A 380 18.27 29.74 9.15
C ALA A 380 19.13 29.79 10.41
N LYS A 381 19.53 30.98 10.89
CA LYS A 381 20.35 31.14 12.13
C LYS A 381 21.53 30.16 12.22
N GLY A 382 22.24 29.96 11.10
CA GLY A 382 23.37 29.05 11.00
C GLY A 382 23.01 27.56 10.79
N SER A 383 21.74 27.22 10.62
CA SER A 383 21.25 25.87 10.32
C SER A 383 21.43 25.51 8.83
N CYS A 384 22.06 24.36 8.56
CA CYS A 384 22.19 23.85 7.19
C CYS A 384 20.84 23.35 6.64
N ILE A 385 20.02 22.73 7.49
CA ILE A 385 18.79 22.04 7.07
C ILE A 385 17.68 23.02 6.66
N HIS A 386 17.73 24.27 7.13
CA HIS A 386 16.76 25.30 6.73
C HIS A 386 16.82 25.63 5.23
N CYS A 387 18.02 25.60 4.64
CA CYS A 387 18.25 25.89 3.23
C CYS A 387 18.38 24.62 2.38
N HIS A 388 19.09 23.61 2.89
CA HIS A 388 19.42 22.41 2.14
C HIS A 388 18.45 21.25 2.35
N MET A 389 17.56 21.31 3.34
CA MET A 389 16.52 20.30 3.54
C MET A 389 15.16 20.97 3.81
N PRO A 390 14.69 21.87 2.92
CA PRO A 390 13.47 22.61 3.16
C PRO A 390 12.26 21.67 3.29
N ARG A 391 11.31 22.06 4.15
CA ARG A 391 10.02 21.36 4.25
C ARG A 391 9.14 21.72 3.06
N GLN A 392 8.53 20.71 2.45
CA GLN A 392 7.63 20.83 1.32
C GLN A 392 6.32 20.11 1.65
N SER A 393 5.19 20.61 1.12
CA SER A 393 3.90 19.94 1.27
C SER A 393 3.94 18.57 0.60
N ALA A 394 3.42 17.55 1.29
CA ALA A 394 3.23 16.23 0.70
C ALA A 394 2.06 16.26 -0.30
N THR A 395 2.22 15.61 -1.45
CA THR A 395 1.18 15.60 -2.50
C THR A 395 0.04 14.62 -2.24
N ASP A 396 0.27 13.60 -1.41
CA ASP A 396 -0.62 12.46 -1.18
C ASP A 396 -1.34 12.49 0.18
N ILE A 397 -0.86 13.30 1.12
CA ILE A 397 -1.47 13.47 2.45
C ILE A 397 -1.76 14.96 2.71
N PRO A 398 -3.04 15.37 2.83
CA PRO A 398 -3.40 16.72 3.19
C PRO A 398 -2.76 17.18 4.50
N HIS A 399 -2.51 18.49 4.63
CA HIS A 399 -2.01 19.13 5.85
C HIS A 399 -0.67 18.58 6.37
N THR A 400 0.06 17.83 5.55
CA THR A 400 1.34 17.20 5.91
C THR A 400 2.50 17.81 5.12
N ALA A 401 3.62 18.05 5.80
CA ALA A 401 4.86 18.46 5.17
C ALA A 401 5.98 17.42 5.40
N THR A 402 6.84 17.26 4.41
CA THR A 402 8.01 16.38 4.44
C THR A 402 9.29 17.17 4.17
N THR A 403 10.38 16.75 4.82
CA THR A 403 11.71 17.33 4.63
C THR A 403 12.31 16.80 3.33
N ASN A 404 12.95 17.66 2.54
CA ASN A 404 13.64 17.24 1.31
C ASN A 404 14.95 16.49 1.64
N HIS A 405 15.01 15.19 1.31
CA HIS A 405 16.16 14.31 1.53
C HIS A 405 17.09 14.20 0.31
N ARG A 406 16.83 14.94 -0.78
CA ARG A 406 17.77 15.07 -1.92
C ARG A 406 18.95 15.99 -1.59
N ILE A 407 18.77 16.84 -0.58
CA ILE A 407 19.78 17.76 -0.02
C ILE A 407 20.43 18.63 -1.12
N PRO A 408 19.65 19.45 -1.86
CA PRO A 408 20.20 20.21 -2.97
C PRO A 408 21.23 21.24 -2.51
N ARG A 409 22.31 21.40 -3.29
CA ARG A 409 23.35 22.42 -3.05
C ARG A 409 22.80 23.84 -3.11
N LEU A 410 21.82 24.11 -3.95
CA LEU A 410 21.15 25.40 -4.04
C LEU A 410 19.67 25.19 -3.64
N PRO A 411 19.14 25.97 -2.69
CA PRO A 411 17.72 25.93 -2.38
C PRO A 411 16.92 26.23 -3.65
N SER A 412 15.95 25.40 -4.03
CA SER A 412 15.07 25.75 -5.15
C SER A 412 14.25 26.99 -4.75
N THR A 413 14.21 27.99 -5.63
CA THR A 413 13.38 29.19 -5.45
C THR A 413 11.92 28.97 -5.81
N GLN A 414 11.58 27.79 -6.33
CA GLN A 414 10.22 27.43 -6.66
C GLN A 414 9.69 26.46 -5.59
N PRO A 415 8.60 26.81 -4.87
CA PRO A 415 7.75 25.79 -4.33
C PRO A 415 7.30 24.97 -5.53
N ASN A 416 7.55 23.66 -5.55
CA ASN A 416 6.94 22.79 -6.56
C ASN A 416 5.45 23.06 -6.48
N ALA A 417 4.92 23.74 -7.51
CA ALA A 417 3.50 23.97 -7.62
C ALA A 417 2.85 22.60 -7.49
N MET A 418 1.81 22.49 -6.66
CA MET A 418 0.93 21.32 -6.71
C MET A 418 0.65 21.09 -8.20
N PRO A 419 0.96 19.92 -8.77
CA PRO A 419 0.69 19.70 -10.17
C PRO A 419 -0.82 19.90 -10.36
N ASN A 420 -1.20 21.02 -10.99
CA ASN A 420 -2.59 21.39 -11.28
C ASN A 420 -3.20 20.50 -12.39
N SER A 421 -2.59 19.35 -12.63
CA SER A 421 -2.99 18.39 -13.65
C SER A 421 -2.57 17.00 -13.18
N MET A 422 -3.55 16.11 -13.11
CA MET A 422 -3.31 14.67 -13.18
C MET A 422 -2.34 14.40 -14.34
N PRO A 423 -1.29 13.58 -14.17
CA PRO A 423 -0.44 13.20 -15.29
C PRO A 423 -1.31 12.58 -16.38
N THR A 424 -1.42 13.28 -17.52
CA THR A 424 -2.17 12.83 -18.70
C THR A 424 -1.37 11.87 -19.58
N ALA A 425 -0.12 11.56 -19.21
CA ALA A 425 0.68 10.54 -19.85
C ALA A 425 0.39 9.18 -19.20
N THR A 426 -0.08 8.21 -19.99
CA THR A 426 -0.14 6.80 -19.57
C THR A 426 1.27 6.35 -19.26
N ALA A 427 1.53 6.01 -18.00
CA ALA A 427 2.85 5.52 -17.58
C ALA A 427 3.11 4.18 -18.27
N SER A 428 4.27 4.07 -18.93
CA SER A 428 4.67 2.84 -19.59
C SER A 428 4.98 1.77 -18.54
N PRO A 429 4.65 0.49 -18.77
CA PRO A 429 5.11 -0.63 -17.92
C PRO A 429 6.63 -0.67 -17.69
N LEU A 430 7.39 -0.08 -18.62
CA LEU A 430 8.85 0.03 -18.54
C LEU A 430 9.34 1.16 -17.63
N ASP A 431 8.47 2.08 -17.22
CA ASP A 431 8.82 3.18 -16.32
C ASP A 431 9.00 2.70 -14.88
N TYR A 432 8.65 1.44 -14.57
CA TYR A 432 8.73 0.86 -13.24
C TYR A 432 9.79 -0.24 -13.18
N VAL A 433 10.74 -0.08 -12.25
CA VAL A 433 11.87 -0.98 -12.06
C VAL A 433 11.89 -1.53 -10.62
N PRO A 434 12.34 -2.78 -10.41
CA PRO A 434 12.56 -3.31 -9.07
C PRO A 434 13.64 -2.49 -8.35
N PHE A 435 13.35 -2.16 -7.10
CA PHE A 435 14.24 -1.38 -6.25
C PHE A 435 15.56 -2.11 -5.94
N ASP A 436 16.62 -1.34 -5.74
CA ASP A 436 17.95 -1.80 -5.28
C ASP A 436 18.57 -2.95 -6.07
N GLY A 437 18.35 -3.00 -7.39
CA GLY A 437 18.91 -4.03 -8.26
C GLY A 437 18.31 -5.42 -8.03
N ALA A 438 17.12 -5.51 -7.43
CA ALA A 438 16.44 -6.80 -7.21
C ALA A 438 16.24 -7.60 -8.50
N ALA A 439 16.13 -6.92 -9.66
CA ALA A 439 16.04 -7.57 -10.96
C ALA A 439 17.23 -8.51 -11.26
N ASP A 440 18.42 -8.22 -10.75
CA ASP A 440 19.64 -8.99 -10.99
C ASP A 440 19.77 -10.19 -10.03
N ARG A 441 19.05 -10.16 -8.90
CA ARG A 441 19.11 -11.19 -7.85
C ARG A 441 17.95 -12.18 -7.89
N LEU A 442 16.79 -11.75 -8.40
CA LEU A 442 15.60 -12.58 -8.48
C LEU A 442 15.69 -13.60 -9.62
N SER A 443 15.05 -14.76 -9.43
CA SER A 443 14.84 -15.68 -10.55
C SER A 443 13.95 -15.01 -11.61
N PRO A 444 14.13 -15.33 -12.91
CA PRO A 444 13.27 -14.80 -13.96
C PRO A 444 11.78 -15.02 -13.68
N ARG A 445 11.41 -16.15 -13.07
CA ARG A 445 10.01 -16.46 -12.75
C ARG A 445 9.45 -15.59 -11.64
N GLU A 446 10.21 -15.35 -10.56
CA GLU A 446 9.74 -14.47 -9.48
C GLU A 446 9.62 -13.02 -9.96
N LEU A 447 10.54 -12.56 -10.80
CA LEU A 447 10.48 -11.23 -11.38
C LEU A 447 9.27 -11.07 -12.31
N ASP A 448 9.04 -12.04 -13.22
CA ASP A 448 7.87 -12.05 -14.11
C ASP A 448 6.56 -12.08 -13.29
N ARG A 449 6.50 -12.93 -12.25
CA ARG A 449 5.36 -13.00 -11.32
C ARG A 449 5.08 -11.64 -10.66
N ALA A 450 6.07 -11.08 -9.95
CA ALA A 450 5.89 -9.84 -9.21
C ALA A 450 5.51 -8.68 -10.15
N ARG A 451 6.15 -8.58 -11.32
CA ARG A 451 5.83 -7.57 -12.33
C ARG A 451 4.44 -7.78 -12.92
N GLY A 452 4.06 -9.03 -13.19
CA GLY A 452 2.74 -9.38 -13.70
C GLY A 452 1.61 -8.98 -12.75
N ILE A 453 1.76 -9.26 -11.44
CA ILE A 453 0.80 -8.84 -10.40
C ILE A 453 0.75 -7.30 -10.33
N PHE A 454 1.90 -6.63 -10.28
CA PHE A 454 1.95 -5.17 -10.22
C PHE A 454 1.26 -4.52 -11.43
N LEU A 455 1.54 -5.02 -12.65
CA LEU A 455 0.95 -4.49 -13.87
C LEU A 455 -0.54 -4.81 -13.99
N SER A 456 -1.04 -5.91 -13.41
CA SER A 456 -2.49 -6.17 -13.41
C SER A 456 -3.22 -5.09 -12.62
N THR A 457 -2.72 -4.74 -11.43
CA THR A 457 -3.26 -3.63 -10.61
C THR A 457 -3.18 -2.30 -11.36
N LEU A 458 -2.02 -2.00 -11.97
CA LEU A 458 -1.83 -0.77 -12.74
C LEU A 458 -2.79 -0.67 -13.93
N SER A 459 -3.03 -1.78 -14.64
CA SER A 459 -3.94 -1.84 -15.78
C SER A 459 -5.38 -1.53 -15.38
N SER A 460 -5.83 -2.00 -14.22
CA SER A 460 -7.17 -1.69 -13.69
C SER A 460 -7.30 -0.21 -13.32
N MET A 461 -6.25 0.41 -12.81
CA MET A 461 -6.25 1.84 -12.46
C MET A 461 -6.21 2.76 -13.69
N GLN A 462 -5.45 2.40 -14.72
CA GLN A 462 -5.28 3.22 -15.92
C GLN A 462 -6.28 2.90 -17.04
N ALA A 463 -6.96 1.75 -16.96
CA ALA A 463 -7.78 1.19 -18.03
C ALA A 463 -7.04 1.08 -19.39
N ASP A 464 -5.74 0.74 -19.38
CA ASP A 464 -4.94 0.56 -20.59
C ASP A 464 -4.82 -0.94 -20.97
N PRO A 465 -5.43 -1.39 -22.09
CA PRO A 465 -5.39 -2.79 -22.51
C PRO A 465 -3.99 -3.34 -22.78
N ARG A 466 -3.02 -2.51 -23.16
CA ARG A 466 -1.64 -2.94 -23.46
C ARG A 466 -0.91 -3.33 -22.18
N VAL A 467 -1.20 -2.63 -21.08
CA VAL A 467 -0.67 -2.95 -19.75
C VAL A 467 -1.29 -4.27 -19.26
N ALA A 468 -2.59 -4.47 -19.49
CA ALA A 468 -3.28 -5.72 -19.18
C ALA A 468 -2.70 -6.92 -19.95
N GLU A 469 -2.47 -6.77 -21.26
CA GLU A 469 -1.84 -7.81 -22.09
C GLU A 469 -0.41 -8.15 -21.60
N SER A 470 0.37 -7.12 -21.26
CA SER A 470 1.71 -7.30 -20.69
C SER A 470 1.66 -8.05 -19.36
N ALA A 471 0.73 -7.67 -18.46
CA ALA A 471 0.53 -8.33 -17.18
C ALA A 471 0.18 -9.82 -17.37
N GLN A 472 -0.78 -10.12 -18.25
CA GLN A 472 -1.19 -11.48 -18.56
C GLN A 472 -0.02 -12.32 -19.10
N SER A 473 0.78 -11.76 -20.01
CA SER A 473 1.94 -12.45 -20.60
C SER A 473 3.04 -12.81 -19.60
N LEU A 474 3.20 -12.01 -18.54
CA LEU A 474 4.18 -12.25 -17.47
C LEU A 474 3.68 -13.24 -16.42
N LEU A 475 2.38 -13.20 -16.12
CA LEU A 475 1.76 -14.11 -15.16
C LEU A 475 1.72 -15.54 -15.70
N VAL A 476 1.44 -15.71 -17.00
CA VAL A 476 1.56 -17.01 -17.69
C VAL A 476 3.05 -17.39 -17.76
N PRO A 477 3.48 -18.51 -17.16
CA PRO A 477 4.88 -18.93 -17.19
C PRO A 477 5.41 -19.12 -18.62
N ARG A 478 6.67 -18.74 -18.86
CA ARG A 478 7.32 -18.92 -20.16
C ARG A 478 7.35 -20.39 -20.57
N GLY A 479 7.03 -20.67 -21.84
CA GLY A 479 6.98 -22.03 -22.39
C GLY A 479 5.69 -22.79 -22.09
N ILE A 480 4.68 -22.13 -21.51
CA ILE A 480 3.32 -22.63 -21.34
C ILE A 480 2.41 -21.98 -22.39
N ASP A 481 1.55 -22.77 -23.05
CA ASP A 481 0.56 -22.22 -23.99
C ASP A 481 -0.50 -21.43 -23.20
N PRO A 482 -0.63 -20.11 -23.39
CA PRO A 482 -1.65 -19.32 -22.71
C PRO A 482 -3.09 -19.77 -23.07
N ASN A 483 -3.25 -20.49 -24.19
CA ASN A 483 -4.53 -21.05 -24.62
C ASN A 483 -4.82 -22.44 -24.02
N ASN A 484 -3.96 -22.96 -23.15
CA ASN A 484 -4.17 -24.19 -22.40
C ASN A 484 -4.42 -23.88 -20.90
N PRO A 485 -5.67 -23.54 -20.49
CA PRO A 485 -5.97 -23.12 -19.13
C PRO A 485 -5.54 -24.11 -18.07
N ARG A 486 -5.64 -25.42 -18.35
CA ARG A 486 -5.26 -26.46 -17.40
C ARG A 486 -3.77 -26.38 -17.06
N GLU A 487 -2.92 -26.26 -18.08
CA GLU A 487 -1.48 -26.19 -17.89
C GLU A 487 -1.04 -24.89 -17.18
N VAL A 488 -1.71 -23.77 -17.49
CA VAL A 488 -1.51 -22.50 -16.77
C VAL A 488 -1.83 -22.65 -15.28
N LEU A 489 -3.01 -23.19 -14.96
CA LEU A 489 -3.47 -23.36 -13.57
C LEU A 489 -2.62 -24.36 -12.79
N ASP A 490 -2.20 -25.45 -13.42
CA ASP A 490 -1.32 -26.45 -12.82
C ASP A 490 0.05 -25.85 -12.46
N THR A 491 0.55 -24.88 -13.25
CA THR A 491 1.85 -24.25 -12.98
C THR A 491 1.78 -23.18 -11.89
N LEU A 492 0.60 -22.57 -11.69
CA LEU A 492 0.41 -21.55 -10.64
C LEU A 492 0.18 -22.16 -9.25
N ALA A 493 -0.23 -23.44 -9.16
CA ALA A 493 -0.11 -24.37 -8.02
C ALA A 493 -0.23 -23.79 -6.57
N GLY A 494 -1.02 -22.74 -6.34
CA GLY A 494 -1.20 -22.12 -5.02
C GLY A 494 -0.86 -20.63 -4.93
N ASP A 495 -0.41 -20.02 -6.03
CA ASP A 495 -0.16 -18.60 -6.12
C ASP A 495 -1.47 -17.80 -6.26
N VAL A 496 -2.21 -17.70 -5.15
CA VAL A 496 -3.51 -17.01 -5.08
C VAL A 496 -3.43 -15.59 -5.66
N PRO A 497 -2.41 -14.74 -5.36
CA PRO A 497 -2.30 -13.42 -5.98
C PRO A 497 -2.23 -13.45 -7.51
N SER A 498 -1.44 -14.36 -8.09
CA SER A 498 -1.38 -14.49 -9.56
C SER A 498 -2.66 -15.06 -10.17
N LEU A 499 -3.32 -16.01 -9.50
CA LEU A 499 -4.60 -16.57 -9.94
C LEU A 499 -5.69 -15.50 -9.96
N VAL A 500 -5.80 -14.68 -8.90
CA VAL A 500 -6.75 -13.56 -8.82
C VAL A 500 -6.45 -12.52 -9.89
N ALA A 501 -5.18 -12.11 -10.04
CA ALA A 501 -4.76 -11.16 -11.06
C ALA A 501 -5.10 -11.64 -12.49
N LEU A 502 -4.80 -12.90 -12.82
CA LEU A 502 -5.18 -13.49 -14.11
C LEU A 502 -6.68 -13.59 -14.29
N ALA A 503 -7.43 -13.95 -13.26
CA ALA A 503 -8.88 -14.04 -13.34
C ALA A 503 -9.50 -12.69 -13.71
N SER A 504 -9.01 -11.61 -13.09
CA SER A 504 -9.49 -10.26 -13.35
C SER A 504 -9.10 -9.78 -14.76
N LEU A 505 -7.91 -10.11 -15.25
CA LEU A 505 -7.48 -9.85 -16.64
C LEU A 505 -8.31 -10.64 -17.67
N PHE A 506 -8.58 -11.93 -17.41
CA PHE A 506 -9.42 -12.75 -18.27
C PHE A 506 -10.86 -12.23 -18.30
N ALA A 507 -11.40 -11.83 -17.14
CA ALA A 507 -12.74 -11.28 -17.04
C ALA A 507 -12.87 -9.96 -17.81
N SER A 508 -11.90 -9.04 -17.70
CA SER A 508 -11.91 -7.79 -18.45
C SER A 508 -11.80 -7.99 -19.96
N ASN A 509 -11.13 -9.06 -20.39
CA ASN A 509 -11.00 -9.44 -21.81
C ASN A 509 -12.17 -10.30 -22.33
N GLY A 510 -13.22 -10.51 -21.52
CA GLY A 510 -14.39 -11.32 -21.88
C GLY A 510 -14.15 -12.84 -21.89
N GLN A 511 -12.97 -13.30 -21.46
CA GLN A 511 -12.62 -14.72 -21.37
C GLN A 511 -13.16 -15.34 -20.06
N ILE A 512 -14.47 -15.30 -19.90
CA ILE A 512 -15.15 -15.64 -18.63
C ILE A 512 -14.86 -17.07 -18.17
N THR A 513 -14.79 -18.06 -19.07
CA THR A 513 -14.49 -19.45 -18.71
C THR A 513 -13.09 -19.60 -18.08
N ALA A 514 -12.10 -18.86 -18.60
CA ALA A 514 -10.75 -18.85 -18.04
C ALA A 514 -10.73 -18.14 -16.67
N ALA A 515 -11.45 -17.02 -16.54
CA ALA A 515 -11.61 -16.31 -15.27
C ALA A 515 -12.23 -17.19 -14.18
N VAL A 516 -13.33 -17.89 -14.49
CA VAL A 516 -14.00 -18.83 -13.57
C VAL A 516 -13.05 -19.94 -13.13
N SER A 517 -12.25 -20.48 -14.04
CA SER A 517 -11.28 -21.53 -13.71
C SER A 517 -10.19 -21.01 -12.75
N CYS A 518 -9.73 -19.77 -12.95
CA CYS A 518 -8.77 -19.11 -12.05
C CYS A 518 -9.38 -18.82 -10.67
N TRP A 519 -10.60 -18.29 -10.60
CA TRP A 519 -11.28 -18.03 -9.31
C TRP A 519 -11.53 -19.32 -8.53
N LEU A 520 -12.00 -20.39 -9.19
CA LEU A 520 -12.19 -21.69 -8.54
C LEU A 520 -10.86 -22.24 -8.01
N ARG A 521 -9.80 -22.18 -8.82
CA ARG A 521 -8.47 -22.63 -8.38
C ARG A 521 -7.93 -21.79 -7.24
N ALA A 522 -8.18 -20.48 -7.20
CA ALA A 522 -7.80 -19.63 -6.08
C ALA A 522 -8.53 -20.03 -4.79
N LEU A 523 -9.83 -20.32 -4.87
CA LEU A 523 -10.65 -20.75 -3.72
C LEU A 523 -10.26 -22.13 -3.17
N GLU A 524 -9.57 -22.96 -3.94
CA GLU A 524 -9.00 -24.22 -3.42
C GLU A 524 -7.86 -23.97 -2.41
N PHE A 525 -7.16 -22.83 -2.51
CA PHE A 525 -6.05 -22.45 -1.62
C PHE A 525 -6.44 -21.37 -0.60
N ASP A 526 -7.38 -20.49 -0.95
CA ASP A 526 -7.97 -19.47 -0.07
C ASP A 526 -9.50 -19.50 -0.22
N PRO A 527 -10.21 -20.39 0.50
CA PRO A 527 -11.67 -20.52 0.42
C PRO A 527 -12.43 -19.26 0.85
N THR A 528 -11.75 -18.33 1.51
CA THR A 528 -12.30 -17.08 2.04
C THR A 528 -12.01 -15.87 1.15
N ASN A 529 -11.48 -16.08 -0.06
CA ASN A 529 -11.11 -14.98 -0.94
C ASN A 529 -12.36 -14.20 -1.41
N GLU A 530 -12.57 -13.02 -0.81
CA GLU A 530 -13.73 -12.15 -1.03
C GLU A 530 -13.96 -11.81 -2.51
N GLU A 531 -12.89 -11.44 -3.24
CA GLU A 531 -12.99 -11.10 -4.66
C GLU A 531 -13.45 -12.31 -5.49
N CYS A 532 -12.85 -13.48 -5.27
CA CYS A 532 -13.24 -14.70 -5.99
C CYS A 532 -14.68 -15.12 -5.67
N LEU A 533 -15.08 -15.09 -4.39
CA LEU A 533 -16.44 -15.42 -3.96
C LEU A 533 -17.48 -14.47 -4.57
N SER A 534 -17.21 -13.16 -4.52
CA SER A 534 -18.10 -12.14 -5.09
C SER A 534 -18.24 -12.28 -6.61
N MET A 535 -17.12 -12.43 -7.32
CA MET A 535 -17.12 -12.53 -8.78
C MET A 535 -17.78 -13.83 -9.26
N LEU A 536 -17.50 -14.97 -8.62
CA LEU A 536 -18.16 -16.24 -8.94
C LEU A 536 -19.65 -16.21 -8.61
N SER A 537 -20.06 -15.67 -7.45
CA SER A 537 -21.48 -15.56 -7.09
C SER A 537 -22.25 -14.73 -8.14
N SER A 538 -21.70 -13.57 -8.52
CA SER A 538 -22.27 -12.71 -9.57
C SER A 538 -22.35 -13.40 -10.93
N HIS A 539 -21.34 -14.21 -11.28
CA HIS A 539 -21.34 -15.00 -12.51
C HIS A 539 -22.42 -16.10 -12.48
N MET A 540 -22.49 -16.88 -11.40
CA MET A 540 -23.46 -17.96 -11.23
C MET A 540 -24.91 -17.44 -11.26
N LEU A 541 -25.16 -16.27 -10.66
CA LEU A 541 -26.46 -15.60 -10.74
C LEU A 541 -26.85 -15.28 -12.19
N ARG A 542 -25.91 -14.75 -12.97
CA ARG A 542 -26.14 -14.33 -14.37
C ARG A 542 -26.48 -15.49 -15.30
N ILE A 543 -25.86 -16.65 -15.09
CA ILE A 543 -26.14 -17.86 -15.88
C ILE A 543 -27.35 -18.65 -15.35
N GLY A 544 -28.04 -18.15 -14.32
CA GLY A 544 -29.22 -18.78 -13.74
C GLY A 544 -28.91 -19.97 -12.81
N ASN A 545 -27.65 -20.19 -12.44
CA ASN A 545 -27.30 -21.21 -11.44
C ASN A 545 -27.50 -20.65 -10.02
N LEU A 546 -28.77 -20.50 -9.65
CA LEU A 546 -29.20 -19.89 -8.40
C LEU A 546 -28.71 -20.64 -7.16
N SER A 547 -28.57 -21.97 -7.26
CA SER A 547 -28.07 -22.81 -6.16
C SER A 547 -26.62 -22.47 -5.78
N GLN A 548 -25.71 -22.42 -6.76
CA GLN A 548 -24.32 -22.06 -6.49
C GLN A 548 -24.17 -20.57 -6.19
N ALA A 549 -24.95 -19.70 -6.83
CA ALA A 549 -24.93 -18.27 -6.53
C ALA A 549 -25.24 -18.00 -5.05
N THR A 550 -26.23 -18.73 -4.50
CA THR A 550 -26.65 -18.62 -3.09
C THR A 550 -25.53 -19.08 -2.15
N LEU A 551 -24.97 -20.27 -2.38
CA LEU A 551 -23.88 -20.81 -1.57
C LEU A 551 -22.65 -19.88 -1.57
N LEU A 552 -22.27 -19.36 -2.73
CA LEU A 552 -21.13 -18.45 -2.85
C LEU A 552 -21.39 -17.10 -2.16
N ALA A 553 -22.61 -16.59 -2.20
CA ALA A 553 -22.98 -15.37 -1.49
C ALA A 553 -23.02 -15.57 0.03
N GLU A 554 -23.48 -16.74 0.51
CA GLU A 554 -23.41 -17.12 1.92
C GLU A 554 -21.96 -17.20 2.40
N ASN A 555 -21.08 -17.86 1.64
CA ASN A 555 -19.65 -17.93 1.94
C ASN A 555 -18.98 -16.55 1.92
N LEU A 556 -19.38 -15.66 1.01
CA LEU A 556 -18.86 -14.29 0.94
C LEU A 556 -19.18 -13.52 2.23
N VAL A 557 -20.44 -13.55 2.69
CA VAL A 557 -20.85 -12.92 3.94
C VAL A 557 -20.18 -13.58 5.15
N ALA A 558 -20.00 -14.90 5.14
CA ALA A 558 -19.31 -15.61 6.22
C ALA A 558 -17.81 -15.25 6.30
N ALA A 559 -17.15 -15.06 5.16
CA ALA A 559 -15.76 -14.63 5.10
C ALA A 559 -15.60 -13.26 5.77
N ASN A 560 -16.46 -12.30 5.40
CA ASN A 560 -16.43 -10.95 5.95
C ASN A 560 -17.85 -10.38 6.12
N PRO A 561 -18.42 -10.45 7.33
CA PRO A 561 -19.78 -9.99 7.60
C PRO A 561 -19.88 -8.47 7.74
N SER A 562 -18.77 -7.74 7.73
CA SER A 562 -18.71 -6.29 8.01
C SER A 562 -18.84 -5.41 6.76
N ILE A 563 -19.05 -5.99 5.59
CA ILE A 563 -19.16 -5.28 4.30
C ILE A 563 -20.61 -5.28 3.82
N ALA A 564 -21.25 -4.10 3.74
CA ALA A 564 -22.64 -3.96 3.33
C ALA A 564 -22.88 -4.51 1.92
N SER A 565 -21.94 -4.29 1.00
CA SER A 565 -22.08 -4.73 -0.39
C SER A 565 -22.17 -6.26 -0.52
N PHE A 566 -21.60 -7.02 0.42
CA PHE A 566 -21.67 -8.49 0.42
C PHE A 566 -23.06 -8.98 0.82
N HIS A 567 -23.64 -8.38 1.87
CA HIS A 567 -25.03 -8.60 2.26
C HIS A 567 -26.02 -8.15 1.17
N ALA A 568 -25.74 -7.03 0.49
CA ALA A 568 -26.56 -6.56 -0.63
C ALA A 568 -26.53 -7.54 -1.82
N GLN A 569 -25.35 -8.09 -2.13
CA GLN A 569 -25.21 -9.14 -3.15
C GLN A 569 -25.99 -10.40 -2.75
N GLN A 570 -25.89 -10.83 -1.48
CA GLN A 570 -26.66 -11.96 -0.97
C GLN A 570 -28.17 -11.70 -1.06
N ALA A 571 -28.65 -10.51 -0.72
CA ALA A 571 -30.05 -10.12 -0.82
C ALA A 571 -30.60 -10.28 -2.26
N ILE A 572 -29.85 -9.78 -3.25
CA ILE A 572 -30.21 -9.87 -4.66
C ILE A 572 -30.27 -11.33 -5.13
N VAL A 573 -29.29 -12.15 -4.74
CA VAL A 573 -29.25 -13.58 -5.07
C VAL A 573 -30.44 -14.32 -4.45
N LEU A 574 -30.75 -14.08 -3.17
CA LEU A 574 -31.86 -14.70 -2.46
C LEU A 574 -33.22 -14.30 -3.06
N GLY A 575 -33.43 -13.01 -3.34
CA GLY A 575 -34.67 -12.55 -3.96
C GLY A 575 -34.86 -13.10 -5.37
N THR A 576 -33.79 -13.16 -6.18
CA THR A 576 -33.83 -13.80 -7.51
C THR A 576 -34.15 -15.30 -7.42
N SER A 577 -33.74 -15.94 -6.31
CA SER A 577 -34.07 -17.33 -5.98
C SER A 577 -35.48 -17.51 -5.38
N GLY A 578 -36.28 -16.44 -5.32
CA GLY A 578 -37.63 -16.45 -4.76
C GLY A 578 -37.69 -16.43 -3.23
N LYS A 579 -36.53 -16.41 -2.55
CA LYS A 579 -36.39 -16.39 -1.09
C LYS A 579 -36.48 -14.95 -0.56
N TRP A 580 -37.60 -14.30 -0.80
CA TRP A 580 -37.78 -12.87 -0.54
C TRP A 580 -37.60 -12.48 0.93
N THR A 581 -38.07 -13.31 1.87
CA THR A 581 -37.93 -13.03 3.31
C THR A 581 -36.47 -13.03 3.75
N GLU A 582 -35.69 -14.02 3.32
CA GLU A 582 -34.25 -14.12 3.58
C GLU A 582 -33.51 -12.95 2.90
N GLY A 583 -33.88 -12.62 1.66
CA GLY A 583 -33.28 -11.51 0.94
C GLY A 583 -33.57 -10.13 1.57
N ILE A 584 -34.77 -9.94 2.13
CA ILE A 584 -35.10 -8.73 2.90
C ILE A 584 -34.23 -8.65 4.15
N ALA A 585 -34.04 -9.76 4.88
CA ALA A 585 -33.19 -9.77 6.07
C ALA A 585 -31.74 -9.40 5.72
N ALA A 586 -31.16 -10.01 4.69
CA ALA A 586 -29.82 -9.66 4.20
C ALA A 586 -29.73 -8.18 3.77
N ALA A 587 -30.74 -7.66 3.07
CA ALA A 587 -30.77 -6.26 2.67
C ALA A 587 -30.86 -5.29 3.86
N LEU A 588 -31.52 -5.68 4.95
CA LEU A 588 -31.56 -4.88 6.17
C LEU A 588 -30.20 -4.89 6.88
N CYS A 589 -29.53 -6.03 7.00
CA CYS A 589 -28.14 -6.10 7.50
C CYS A 589 -27.19 -5.22 6.68
N ALA A 590 -27.32 -5.23 5.35
CA ALA A 590 -26.57 -4.33 4.49
C ALA A 590 -26.85 -2.85 4.79
N LEU A 591 -28.11 -2.46 5.07
CA LEU A 591 -28.47 -1.06 5.40
C LEU A 591 -28.12 -0.65 6.83
N GLU A 592 -27.89 -1.59 7.74
CA GLU A 592 -27.32 -1.32 9.07
C GLU A 592 -25.83 -0.96 8.94
N LEU A 593 -25.10 -1.65 8.06
CA LEU A 593 -23.70 -1.37 7.74
C LEU A 593 -23.53 -0.17 6.80
N ASP A 594 -24.42 -0.02 5.82
CA ASP A 594 -24.45 1.12 4.91
C ASP A 594 -25.86 1.65 4.65
N PRO A 595 -26.36 2.60 5.47
CA PRO A 595 -27.65 3.23 5.25
C PRO A 595 -27.73 4.07 3.97
N THR A 596 -26.62 4.30 3.26
CA THR A 596 -26.58 5.15 2.06
C THR A 596 -26.92 4.43 0.76
N MET A 597 -27.07 3.09 0.79
CA MET A 597 -27.33 2.27 -0.40
C MET A 597 -28.74 2.48 -0.98
N LEU A 598 -28.91 3.55 -1.74
CA LEU A 598 -30.18 3.93 -2.35
C LEU A 598 -30.74 2.86 -3.30
N SER A 599 -29.87 2.21 -4.08
CA SER A 599 -30.26 1.10 -4.97
C SER A 599 -30.87 -0.06 -4.20
N LEU A 600 -30.32 -0.38 -3.02
CA LEU A 600 -30.82 -1.45 -2.17
C LEU A 600 -32.12 -1.07 -1.46
N ARG A 601 -32.29 0.19 -1.05
CA ARG A 601 -33.58 0.68 -0.54
C ARG A 601 -34.69 0.56 -1.59
N LEU A 602 -34.41 0.88 -2.85
CA LEU A 602 -35.36 0.70 -3.95
C LEU A 602 -35.63 -0.77 -4.25
N TRP A 603 -34.61 -1.63 -4.13
CA TRP A 603 -34.81 -3.07 -4.22
C TRP A 603 -35.74 -3.58 -3.10
N LEU A 604 -35.57 -3.10 -1.87
CA LEU A 604 -36.44 -3.43 -0.73
C LEU A 604 -37.89 -3.00 -0.96
N VAL A 605 -38.14 -1.87 -1.62
CA VAL A 605 -39.51 -1.46 -2.02
C VAL A 605 -40.17 -2.58 -2.83
N GLY A 606 -39.49 -3.08 -3.87
CA GLY A 606 -39.99 -4.17 -4.69
C GLY A 606 -40.13 -5.48 -3.91
N ALA A 607 -39.17 -5.82 -3.06
CA ALA A 607 -39.21 -7.03 -2.23
C ALA A 607 -40.37 -6.99 -1.20
N TYR A 608 -40.64 -5.84 -0.60
CA TYR A 608 -41.78 -5.66 0.31
C TYR A 608 -43.12 -5.72 -0.42
N GLU A 609 -43.22 -5.17 -1.64
CA GLU A 609 -44.42 -5.33 -2.47
C GLU A 609 -44.67 -6.81 -2.82
N LYS A 610 -43.62 -7.57 -3.13
CA LYS A 610 -43.72 -9.03 -3.39
C LYS A 610 -44.14 -9.84 -2.17
N THR A 611 -43.87 -9.33 -0.96
CA THR A 611 -44.24 -9.97 0.31
C THR A 611 -45.46 -9.33 0.99
N ALA A 612 -46.21 -8.49 0.26
CA ALA A 612 -47.41 -7.78 0.73
C ALA A 612 -47.20 -6.88 1.97
N GLN A 613 -45.98 -6.34 2.16
CA GLN A 613 -45.61 -5.43 3.24
C GLN A 613 -45.64 -3.95 2.78
N THR A 614 -46.81 -3.47 2.34
CA THR A 614 -46.97 -2.16 1.66
C THR A 614 -46.49 -0.96 2.48
N GLU A 615 -46.72 -0.94 3.80
CA GLU A 615 -46.28 0.17 4.65
C GLU A 615 -44.75 0.30 4.68
N LYS A 616 -44.03 -0.83 4.76
CA LYS A 616 -42.57 -0.84 4.71
C LYS A 616 -42.04 -0.41 3.35
N ALA A 617 -42.71 -0.81 2.26
CA ALA A 617 -42.38 -0.33 0.92
C ALA A 617 -42.53 1.20 0.80
N HIS A 618 -43.61 1.77 1.35
CA HIS A 618 -43.81 3.22 1.39
C HIS A 618 -42.73 3.92 2.21
N SER A 619 -42.39 3.39 3.40
CA SER A 619 -41.33 3.94 4.24
C SER A 619 -39.97 3.97 3.53
N GLN A 620 -39.55 2.87 2.88
CA GLN A 620 -38.28 2.85 2.15
C GLN A 620 -38.27 3.82 0.95
N ARG A 621 -39.42 3.98 0.28
CA ARG A 621 -39.58 4.94 -0.83
C ARG A 621 -39.48 6.39 -0.34
N ASP A 622 -40.10 6.70 0.80
CA ASP A 622 -40.04 8.03 1.43
C ASP A 622 -38.60 8.41 1.81
N ILE A 623 -37.91 7.54 2.56
CA ILE A 623 -36.51 7.73 2.94
C ILE A 623 -35.64 7.95 1.70
N SER A 624 -35.81 7.11 0.67
CA SER A 624 -35.07 7.23 -0.60
C SER A 624 -35.27 8.58 -1.29
N ASN A 625 -36.48 9.14 -1.26
CA ASN A 625 -36.77 10.45 -1.83
C ASN A 625 -36.15 11.58 -1.01
N ARG A 626 -36.24 11.51 0.32
CA ARG A 626 -35.62 12.49 1.23
C ARG A 626 -34.09 12.51 1.09
N MET A 627 -33.47 11.34 0.98
CA MET A 627 -32.02 11.22 0.72
C MET A 627 -31.62 11.86 -0.62
N ARG A 628 -32.37 11.61 -1.71
CA ARG A 628 -32.12 12.24 -3.01
C ARG A 628 -32.25 13.77 -2.97
N ALA A 629 -33.29 14.26 -2.27
CA ALA A 629 -33.52 15.69 -2.13
C ALA A 629 -32.37 16.36 -1.36
N ALA A 630 -31.90 15.74 -0.27
CA ALA A 630 -30.76 16.23 0.50
C ALA A 630 -29.45 16.23 -0.32
N ALA A 631 -29.19 15.19 -1.11
CA ALA A 631 -27.99 15.10 -1.97
C ALA A 631 -28.00 16.07 -3.15
N SER A 632 -29.12 16.74 -3.43
CA SER A 632 -29.25 17.74 -4.49
C SER A 632 -29.00 19.18 -4.01
N ARG A 633 -28.68 19.36 -2.71
CA ARG A 633 -28.20 20.61 -2.13
C ARG A 633 -26.70 20.76 -2.36
#